data_AF-A0A9K3KGW2-F1
#
_entry.id   AF-A0A9K3KGW2-F1
#
_cell.length_a   1.000
_cell.length_b   1.000
_cell.length_c   1.000
_cell.angle_alpha   90.00
_cell.angle_beta   90.00
_cell.angle_gamma   90.00
#
_symmetry.space_group_name_H-M   'P 1'
#
loop_
_entity.id
_entity.type
_entity.pdbx_description
1 polymer ?
#
loop_
_entity_poly.entity_id
_entity_poly.type
_entity_poly.pdbx_seq_one_letter_code
_entity_poly.pdbx_strand_id
1 'polypeptide(L)'
;MATVSDDPLAAAVAAAAELAKNGGAFLLNAPAVQNQVSSNVPTIAREVIGSSHAAPTVLHPSIAALLSAASGLPTSASPSVSSNHDDKFAFDDDENQDDEDEEDSSSSQSGEDSERRIARSRERNREHARKTRLRKKVQLQALQSKVKGLQAESKILKQSLEECSIASILVGLSSGERDATIQALLKEANSIENKDIFQVVAGKRKRFLSDASLSSERLTPAQQVLDINVGGRTVRVGGGRSQINWKSGLYVNEDGIQLQLTHDQLECLRRERNRMHAKMTRDRKKNFIAYIQQTIQELELSNRKMKAVLADVVHTHFKASSPPSASTTPIGVTPSASPAIGPKTTAAVKVPPLAPSLPSPPTRSRADGPAMTVELLSVSPPPVLKNVCHGFSLKI
;
A
#
# COMPACT_ATOMS: atom_id res chain seq x y z
N MET A 1 1.40 -43.95 -33.39
CA MET A 1 2.63 -43.68 -32.62
C MET A 1 2.79 -42.18 -32.52
N ALA A 2 2.34 -41.60 -31.41
CA ALA A 2 2.43 -40.16 -31.14
C ALA A 2 3.52 -39.95 -30.09
N THR A 3 4.50 -39.12 -30.43
CA THR A 3 5.66 -38.78 -29.60
C THR A 3 5.24 -37.84 -28.47
N VAL A 4 5.37 -38.30 -27.23
CA VAL A 4 5.24 -37.48 -26.03
C VAL A 4 6.46 -36.57 -25.96
N SER A 5 6.23 -35.26 -26.06
CA SER A 5 7.24 -34.23 -25.91
C SER A 5 7.54 -34.02 -24.43
N ASP A 6 8.75 -34.38 -24.01
CA ASP A 6 9.32 -34.14 -22.68
C ASP A 6 9.66 -32.65 -22.48
N ASP A 7 8.64 -31.83 -22.27
CA ASP A 7 8.83 -30.44 -21.86
C ASP A 7 8.81 -30.35 -20.32
N PRO A 8 9.96 -30.18 -19.65
CA PRO A 8 10.05 -30.15 -18.18
C PRO A 8 9.24 -29.00 -17.57
N LEU A 9 8.95 -27.95 -18.34
CA LEU A 9 8.14 -26.83 -17.88
C LEU A 9 6.66 -27.23 -17.75
N ALA A 10 6.15 -28.06 -18.66
CA ALA A 10 4.78 -28.55 -18.61
C ALA A 10 4.55 -29.51 -17.42
N ALA A 11 5.55 -30.35 -17.12
CA ALA A 11 5.52 -31.23 -15.95
C ALA A 11 5.52 -30.44 -14.62
N ALA A 12 6.31 -29.37 -14.51
CA ALA A 12 6.34 -28.52 -13.33
C ALA A 12 5.02 -27.78 -13.09
N VAL A 13 4.37 -27.30 -14.16
CA VAL A 13 3.06 -26.63 -14.09
C VAL A 13 1.95 -27.61 -13.70
N ALA A 14 1.99 -28.84 -14.22
CA ALA A 14 1.05 -29.90 -13.84
C ALA A 14 1.19 -30.30 -12.36
N ALA A 15 2.43 -30.44 -11.86
CA ALA A 15 2.69 -30.75 -10.45
C ALA A 15 2.24 -29.63 -9.49
N ALA A 16 2.42 -28.36 -9.88
CA ALA A 16 1.94 -27.23 -9.09
C ALA A 16 0.40 -27.14 -9.03
N ALA A 17 -0.29 -27.52 -10.11
CA ALA A 17 -1.75 -27.55 -10.17
C ALA A 17 -2.36 -28.69 -9.34
N GLU A 18 -1.65 -29.81 -9.20
CA GLU A 18 -2.03 -30.95 -8.35
C GLU A 18 -1.92 -30.60 -6.86
N LEU A 19 -0.86 -29.90 -6.45
CA LEU A 19 -0.65 -29.48 -5.06
C LEU A 19 -1.75 -28.52 -4.53
N ALA A 20 -2.38 -27.76 -5.42
CA ALA A 20 -3.46 -26.83 -5.07
C ALA A 20 -4.81 -27.53 -4.84
N LYS A 21 -5.01 -28.73 -5.38
CA LYS A 21 -6.28 -29.48 -5.25
C LYS A 21 -6.39 -30.24 -3.93
N ASN A 22 -5.26 -30.63 -3.34
CA ASN A 22 -5.23 -31.49 -2.15
C ASN A 22 -5.20 -30.73 -0.81
N GLY A 23 -5.62 -29.46 -0.78
CA GLY A 23 -5.93 -28.74 0.46
C GLY A 23 -4.81 -28.81 1.50
N GLY A 24 -3.73 -28.06 1.29
CA GLY A 24 -2.54 -28.02 2.14
C GLY A 24 -2.84 -27.93 3.65
N ALA A 25 -2.90 -29.09 4.29
CA ALA A 25 -2.94 -29.28 5.73
C ALA A 25 -1.59 -29.85 6.16
N PHE A 26 -0.59 -28.98 6.25
CA PHE A 26 0.65 -29.31 6.96
C PHE A 26 0.39 -29.25 8.46
N LEU A 27 0.21 -30.42 9.08
CA LEU A 27 0.35 -30.61 10.52
C LEU A 27 1.82 -30.45 10.89
N LEU A 28 2.20 -29.26 11.38
CA LEU A 28 3.44 -29.06 12.10
C LEU A 28 3.29 -29.67 13.49
N ASN A 29 3.79 -30.88 13.66
CA ASN A 29 4.02 -31.50 14.96
C ASN A 29 5.33 -30.93 15.52
N ALA A 30 5.25 -30.05 16.51
CA ALA A 30 6.42 -29.48 17.19
C ALA A 30 6.60 -30.18 18.56
N PRO A 31 7.76 -30.78 18.85
CA PRO A 31 8.03 -31.35 20.16
C PRO A 31 8.25 -30.23 21.20
N ALA A 32 7.72 -30.47 22.40
CA ALA A 32 7.86 -29.61 23.56
C ALA A 32 9.33 -29.48 24.00
N VAL A 33 9.82 -28.25 24.10
CA VAL A 33 11.11 -27.93 24.73
C VAL A 33 10.83 -27.40 26.14
N GLN A 34 11.33 -28.15 27.12
CA GLN A 34 11.36 -27.78 28.54
C GLN A 34 12.25 -26.55 28.75
N ASN A 35 11.71 -25.58 29.49
CA ASN A 35 12.44 -24.46 30.07
C ASN A 35 13.42 -24.98 31.13
N GLN A 36 14.72 -24.76 30.91
CA GLN A 36 15.73 -24.75 31.96
C GLN A 36 16.37 -23.37 32.02
N VAL A 37 16.31 -22.82 33.22
CA VAL A 37 16.91 -21.56 33.66
C VAL A 37 18.42 -21.77 33.77
N SER A 38 19.23 -20.91 33.15
CA SER A 38 20.58 -20.62 33.66
C SER A 38 21.13 -19.31 33.09
N SER A 39 21.62 -18.51 34.02
CA SER A 39 22.44 -17.32 33.87
C SER A 39 23.76 -17.62 33.13
N ASN A 40 24.24 -16.71 32.27
CA ASN A 40 25.61 -16.19 32.33
C ASN A 40 25.93 -15.06 31.33
N VAL A 41 26.88 -14.25 31.78
CA VAL A 41 27.49 -13.00 31.32
C VAL A 41 28.28 -13.14 29.99
N PRO A 42 28.50 -12.07 29.19
CA PRO A 42 29.07 -12.17 27.85
C PRO A 42 30.60 -12.23 27.85
N THR A 43 31.18 -13.03 26.96
CA THR A 43 32.61 -13.04 26.62
C THR A 43 32.80 -12.63 25.16
N ILE A 44 33.69 -11.65 24.99
CA ILE A 44 34.21 -11.09 23.76
C ILE A 44 35.05 -12.16 23.04
N ALA A 45 34.77 -12.43 21.78
CA ALA A 45 35.76 -13.02 20.87
C ALA A 45 35.56 -12.49 19.45
N ARG A 46 36.65 -11.90 18.97
CA ARG A 46 36.92 -11.27 17.69
C ARG A 46 37.37 -12.38 16.75
N GLU A 47 36.70 -12.56 15.62
CA GLU A 47 37.23 -13.41 14.56
C GLU A 47 37.17 -12.70 13.20
N VAL A 48 38.34 -12.69 12.58
CA VAL A 48 38.67 -12.18 11.25
C VAL A 48 38.54 -13.36 10.31
N ILE A 49 37.62 -13.30 9.34
CA ILE A 49 37.64 -14.19 8.17
C ILE A 49 37.33 -13.35 6.94
N GLY A 50 38.35 -13.21 6.09
CA GLY A 50 38.17 -12.75 4.73
C GLY A 50 37.59 -13.86 3.85
N SER A 51 36.83 -13.49 2.84
CA SER A 51 36.75 -14.33 1.64
C SER A 51 36.34 -13.52 0.43
N SER A 52 37.19 -13.66 -0.57
CA SER A 52 37.15 -13.20 -1.96
C SER A 52 35.96 -13.79 -2.73
N HIS A 53 35.20 -12.94 -3.41
CA HIS A 53 34.49 -13.33 -4.63
C HIS A 53 34.52 -12.19 -5.64
N ALA A 54 35.35 -12.37 -6.67
CA ALA A 54 35.29 -11.62 -7.91
C ALA A 54 34.16 -12.20 -8.78
N ALA A 55 33.27 -11.34 -9.27
CA ALA A 55 32.31 -11.66 -10.33
C ALA A 55 32.46 -10.63 -11.46
N PRO A 56 32.31 -11.03 -12.73
CA PRO A 56 32.61 -10.19 -13.88
C PRO A 56 31.48 -9.21 -14.18
N THR A 57 31.82 -7.92 -14.20
CA THR A 57 30.91 -6.84 -14.62
C THR A 57 30.75 -6.89 -16.14
N VAL A 58 29.54 -7.20 -16.61
CA VAL A 58 29.15 -7.04 -18.01
C VAL A 58 28.88 -5.55 -18.25
N LEU A 59 29.72 -4.93 -19.08
CA LEU A 59 29.58 -3.54 -19.53
C LEU A 59 28.35 -3.42 -20.43
N HIS A 60 27.36 -2.66 -19.97
CA HIS A 60 26.21 -2.26 -20.77
C HIS A 60 26.52 -0.96 -21.53
N PRO A 61 26.29 -0.88 -22.85
CA PRO A 61 26.38 0.37 -23.58
C PRO A 61 25.07 1.16 -23.47
N SER A 62 25.19 2.49 -23.49
CA SER A 62 24.16 3.50 -23.83
C SER A 62 23.48 4.25 -22.68
N ILE A 63 24.09 5.39 -22.26
CA ILE A 63 23.42 6.50 -21.55
C ILE A 63 23.60 7.82 -22.34
N ALA A 64 23.38 7.78 -23.66
CA ALA A 64 23.46 8.99 -24.50
C ALA A 64 22.09 9.48 -25.02
N ALA A 65 20.98 8.79 -24.73
CA ALA A 65 19.70 9.02 -25.43
C ALA A 65 18.55 9.65 -24.61
N LEU A 66 18.75 10.08 -23.35
CA LEU A 66 17.63 10.49 -22.48
C LEU A 66 17.52 12.00 -22.15
N LEU A 67 18.30 12.88 -22.79
CA LEU A 67 18.37 14.31 -22.43
C LEU A 67 17.84 15.30 -23.49
N SER A 68 16.96 14.89 -24.40
CA SER A 68 16.44 15.76 -25.49
C SER A 68 14.93 16.07 -25.46
N ALA A 69 14.26 16.00 -24.30
CA ALA A 69 12.80 16.23 -24.22
C ALA A 69 12.34 17.13 -23.05
N ALA A 70 13.05 18.22 -22.75
CA ALA A 70 12.66 19.16 -21.70
C ALA A 70 12.80 20.64 -22.15
N SER A 71 12.00 21.06 -23.11
CA SER A 71 11.77 22.48 -23.43
C SER A 71 10.36 22.65 -23.99
N GLY A 72 9.38 22.69 -23.10
CA GLY A 72 7.98 22.94 -23.41
C GLY A 72 7.20 23.34 -22.17
N LEU A 73 7.38 24.60 -21.75
CA LEU A 73 6.50 25.27 -20.79
C LEU A 73 5.09 25.38 -21.38
N PRO A 74 4.04 25.12 -20.58
CA PRO A 74 2.84 25.91 -20.67
C PRO A 74 2.68 26.78 -19.42
N THR A 75 2.33 28.02 -19.72
CA THR A 75 2.00 29.13 -18.88
C THR A 75 0.93 28.81 -17.84
N SER A 76 1.11 29.46 -16.69
CA SER A 76 0.16 29.64 -15.60
C SER A 76 -1.27 29.95 -16.05
N ALA A 77 -2.22 29.12 -15.64
CA ALA A 77 -3.63 29.49 -15.54
C ALA A 77 -4.16 29.04 -14.17
N SER A 78 -4.45 30.02 -13.33
CA SER A 78 -5.07 29.89 -12.01
C SER A 78 -6.50 29.32 -12.13
N PRO A 79 -6.92 28.34 -11.32
CA PRO A 79 -8.32 27.98 -11.23
C PRO A 79 -9.05 29.01 -10.37
N SER A 80 -9.82 29.86 -11.03
CA SER A 80 -10.82 30.74 -10.44
C SER A 80 -11.86 29.95 -9.65
N VAL A 81 -12.14 30.45 -8.45
CA VAL A 81 -13.23 30.07 -7.55
C VAL A 81 -14.56 30.09 -8.30
N SER A 82 -15.10 28.91 -8.59
CA SER A 82 -16.48 28.72 -9.04
C SER A 82 -17.38 28.69 -7.81
N SER A 83 -18.14 29.77 -7.65
CA SER A 83 -19.27 29.93 -6.74
C SER A 83 -20.28 28.80 -6.94
N ASN A 84 -20.45 27.95 -5.93
CA ASN A 84 -21.54 26.99 -5.92
C ASN A 84 -22.85 27.76 -5.72
N HIS A 85 -23.65 27.68 -6.76
CA HIS A 85 -25.00 28.19 -6.90
C HIS A 85 -25.87 27.57 -5.79
N ASP A 86 -26.46 28.44 -4.95
CA ASP A 86 -27.56 28.10 -4.06
C ASP A 86 -28.80 27.73 -4.89
N ASP A 87 -28.93 26.46 -5.25
CA ASP A 87 -30.18 25.88 -5.75
C ASP A 87 -31.17 25.79 -4.58
N LYS A 88 -31.87 26.91 -4.43
CA LYS A 88 -33.07 27.11 -3.61
C LYS A 88 -34.19 26.26 -4.22
N PHE A 89 -34.20 24.97 -3.91
CA PHE A 89 -35.35 24.11 -4.15
C PHE A 89 -36.51 24.63 -3.29
N ALA A 90 -37.39 25.41 -3.93
CA ALA A 90 -38.72 25.68 -3.43
C ALA A 90 -39.41 24.33 -3.20
N PHE A 91 -39.64 24.02 -1.92
CA PHE A 91 -40.48 22.92 -1.53
C PHE A 91 -41.91 23.40 -1.80
N ASP A 92 -42.46 22.94 -2.92
CA ASP A 92 -43.88 23.13 -3.23
C ASP A 92 -44.70 22.59 -2.06
N ASP A 93 -45.53 23.49 -1.59
CA ASP A 93 -46.56 23.36 -0.58
C ASP A 93 -47.65 22.43 -1.14
N ASP A 94 -47.45 21.13 -0.98
CA ASP A 94 -48.45 20.12 -1.35
C ASP A 94 -49.44 19.98 -0.20
N GLU A 95 -50.44 20.87 -0.24
CA GLU A 95 -51.72 20.74 0.45
C GLU A 95 -52.40 19.43 0.00
N ASN A 96 -52.10 18.33 0.71
CA ASN A 96 -52.90 17.11 0.67
C ASN A 96 -53.44 16.89 2.08
N GLN A 97 -54.61 17.44 2.37
CA GLN A 97 -55.91 16.82 2.12
C GLN A 97 -56.13 15.69 3.12
N ASP A 98 -56.88 16.05 4.16
CA ASP A 98 -57.40 15.18 5.21
C ASP A 98 -58.27 14.09 4.56
N ASP A 99 -57.64 12.98 4.18
CA ASP A 99 -58.34 11.74 3.83
C ASP A 99 -58.74 11.06 5.13
N GLU A 100 -60.02 11.19 5.44
CA GLU A 100 -60.71 10.57 6.56
C GLU A 100 -60.57 9.05 6.54
N ASP A 101 -60.36 8.54 7.75
CA ASP A 101 -60.24 7.15 8.16
C ASP A 101 -61.30 6.20 7.56
N GLU A 102 -60.93 5.41 6.54
CA GLU A 102 -61.55 4.09 6.34
C GLU A 102 -60.70 3.02 7.01
N GLU A 103 -61.15 2.61 8.20
CA GLU A 103 -60.69 1.43 8.91
C GLU A 103 -61.04 0.15 8.11
N ASP A 104 -60.12 -0.32 7.27
CA ASP A 104 -60.21 -1.65 6.67
C ASP A 104 -59.06 -2.59 7.08
N SER A 105 -59.46 -3.82 7.34
CA SER A 105 -58.80 -4.88 8.09
C SER A 105 -57.72 -5.58 7.25
N SER A 106 -56.62 -4.88 6.92
CA SER A 106 -55.50 -5.41 6.11
C SER A 106 -54.12 -5.33 6.78
N SER A 107 -54.04 -5.48 8.11
CA SER A 107 -52.81 -5.30 8.91
C SER A 107 -51.68 -6.31 8.64
N SER A 108 -51.91 -7.35 7.83
CA SER A 108 -50.95 -8.44 7.60
C SER A 108 -50.02 -8.25 6.39
N GLN A 109 -50.34 -7.39 5.41
CA GLN A 109 -49.49 -7.16 4.23
C GLN A 109 -48.41 -6.07 4.44
N SER A 110 -48.63 -5.14 5.38
CA SER A 110 -47.67 -4.06 5.70
C SER A 110 -46.34 -4.57 6.27
N GLY A 111 -46.37 -5.69 7.00
CA GLY A 111 -45.18 -6.31 7.58
C GLY A 111 -44.19 -6.81 6.53
N GLU A 112 -44.67 -7.47 5.48
CA GLU A 112 -43.84 -8.07 4.43
C GLU A 112 -43.07 -7.01 3.62
N ASP A 113 -43.69 -5.86 3.36
CA ASP A 113 -43.05 -4.75 2.68
C ASP A 113 -41.99 -4.03 3.55
N SER A 114 -42.23 -3.95 4.86
CA SER A 114 -41.26 -3.40 5.81
C SER A 114 -39.99 -4.27 5.89
N GLU A 115 -40.16 -5.60 5.91
CA GLU A 115 -39.06 -6.56 5.93
C GLU A 115 -38.29 -6.53 4.61
N ARG A 116 -38.99 -6.51 3.47
CA ARG A 116 -38.38 -6.40 2.14
C ARG A 116 -37.59 -5.09 1.98
N ARG A 117 -38.05 -4.00 2.59
CA ARG A 117 -37.36 -2.70 2.63
C ARG A 117 -36.08 -2.78 3.47
N ILE A 118 -36.14 -3.40 4.66
CA ILE A 118 -34.97 -3.62 5.52
C ILE A 118 -33.94 -4.52 4.84
N ALA A 119 -34.38 -5.61 4.18
CA ALA A 119 -33.51 -6.52 3.44
C ALA A 119 -32.76 -5.83 2.30
N ARG A 120 -33.46 -5.05 1.46
CA ARG A 120 -32.84 -4.23 0.40
C ARG A 120 -31.86 -3.20 0.95
N SER A 121 -32.19 -2.55 2.07
CA SER A 121 -31.29 -1.60 2.74
C SER A 121 -30.01 -2.28 3.23
N ARG A 122 -30.12 -3.46 3.86
CA ARG A 122 -28.97 -4.26 4.29
C ARG A 122 -28.09 -4.68 3.11
N GLU A 123 -28.67 -5.07 1.98
CA GLU A 123 -27.87 -5.42 0.78
C GLU A 123 -27.13 -4.20 0.21
N ARG A 124 -27.79 -3.05 0.05
CA ARG A 124 -27.13 -1.80 -0.37
C ARG A 124 -25.98 -1.43 0.56
N ASN A 125 -26.17 -1.59 1.87
CA ASN A 125 -25.11 -1.34 2.85
C ASN A 125 -23.92 -2.30 2.68
N ARG A 126 -24.18 -3.60 2.47
CA ARG A 126 -23.15 -4.60 2.18
C ARG A 126 -22.36 -4.25 0.92
N GLU A 127 -23.05 -3.91 -0.17
CA GLU A 127 -22.42 -3.51 -1.42
C GLU A 127 -21.57 -2.24 -1.27
N HIS A 128 -22.13 -1.20 -0.64
CA HIS A 128 -21.42 0.05 -0.38
C HIS A 128 -20.16 -0.18 0.46
N ALA A 129 -20.23 -1.06 1.47
CA ALA A 129 -19.09 -1.46 2.27
C ALA A 129 -18.03 -2.18 1.44
N ARG A 130 -18.42 -3.12 0.56
CA ARG A 130 -17.49 -3.80 -0.37
C ARG A 130 -16.80 -2.79 -1.30
N LYS A 131 -17.57 -1.92 -1.97
CA LYS A 131 -17.03 -0.88 -2.89
C LYS A 131 -16.07 0.07 -2.17
N THR A 132 -16.41 0.50 -0.96
CA THR A 132 -15.53 1.37 -0.16
C THR A 132 -14.25 0.67 0.25
N ARG A 133 -14.32 -0.60 0.66
CA ARG A 133 -13.11 -1.40 0.97
C ARG A 133 -12.23 -1.55 -0.26
N LEU A 134 -12.82 -1.81 -1.43
CA LEU A 134 -12.09 -1.96 -2.69
C LEU A 134 -11.39 -0.65 -3.07
N ARG A 135 -12.08 0.49 -3.08
CA ARG A 135 -11.46 1.81 -3.37
C ARG A 135 -10.28 2.11 -2.45
N LYS A 136 -10.45 1.88 -1.14
CA LYS A 136 -9.37 2.09 -0.15
C LYS A 136 -8.19 1.13 -0.36
N LYS A 137 -8.45 -0.12 -0.75
CA LYS A 137 -7.41 -1.10 -1.10
C LYS A 137 -6.61 -0.63 -2.32
N VAL A 138 -7.30 -0.19 -3.38
CA VAL A 138 -6.66 0.34 -4.60
C VAL A 138 -5.82 1.58 -4.28
N GLN A 139 -6.36 2.53 -3.50
CA GLN A 139 -5.62 3.73 -3.08
C GLN A 139 -4.35 3.35 -2.30
N LEU A 140 -4.46 2.44 -1.33
CA LEU A 140 -3.30 2.01 -0.54
C LEU A 140 -2.26 1.30 -1.41
N GLN A 141 -2.70 0.46 -2.34
CA GLN A 141 -1.82 -0.21 -3.29
C GLN A 141 -1.10 0.80 -4.20
N ALA A 142 -1.78 1.84 -4.68
CA ALA A 142 -1.18 2.89 -5.49
C ALA A 142 -0.08 3.64 -4.71
N LEU A 143 -0.32 3.99 -3.45
CA LEU A 143 0.70 4.60 -2.59
C LEU A 143 1.90 3.68 -2.37
N GLN A 144 1.68 2.39 -2.12
CA GLN A 144 2.75 1.40 -1.96
C GLN A 144 3.56 1.22 -3.25
N SER A 145 2.91 1.15 -4.41
CA SER A 145 3.59 1.10 -5.71
C SER A 145 4.43 2.35 -5.95
N LYS A 146 3.93 3.54 -5.57
CA LYS A 146 4.68 4.79 -5.68
C LYS A 146 5.94 4.79 -4.82
N VAL A 147 5.86 4.34 -3.58
CA VAL A 147 7.05 4.17 -2.70
C VAL A 147 8.07 3.24 -3.37
N LYS A 148 7.63 2.08 -3.87
CA LYS A 148 8.55 1.14 -4.56
C LYS A 148 9.21 1.76 -5.79
N GLY A 149 8.46 2.52 -6.59
CA GLY A 149 9.00 3.22 -7.76
C GLY A 149 10.07 4.25 -7.37
N LEU A 150 9.79 5.07 -6.35
CA LEU A 150 10.74 6.08 -5.86
C LEU A 150 11.99 5.44 -5.23
N GLN A 151 11.84 4.31 -4.54
CA GLN A 151 12.99 3.55 -4.01
C GLN A 151 13.85 2.97 -5.14
N ALA A 152 13.24 2.41 -6.18
CA ALA A 152 13.97 1.91 -7.34
C ALA A 152 14.73 3.04 -8.06
N GLU A 153 14.09 4.19 -8.25
CA GLU A 153 14.73 5.40 -8.78
C GLU A 153 15.88 5.87 -7.88
N SER A 154 15.68 5.90 -6.56
CA SER A 154 16.72 6.26 -5.59
C SER A 154 17.97 5.38 -5.75
N LYS A 155 17.79 4.06 -5.91
CA LYS A 155 18.90 3.12 -6.15
C LYS A 155 19.67 3.43 -7.42
N ILE A 156 18.97 3.72 -8.53
CA ILE A 156 19.60 4.09 -9.79
C ILE A 156 20.40 5.39 -9.62
N LEU A 157 19.83 6.40 -8.97
CA LEU A 157 20.50 7.68 -8.73
C LEU A 157 21.75 7.54 -7.83
N LYS A 158 21.68 6.69 -6.79
CA LYS A 158 22.84 6.35 -5.95
C LYS A 158 23.96 5.75 -6.79
N GLN A 159 23.64 4.74 -7.61
CA GLN A 159 24.60 4.09 -8.48
C GLN A 159 25.25 5.09 -9.45
N SER A 160 24.47 5.98 -10.07
CA SER A 160 25.02 7.01 -10.96
C SER A 160 25.93 8.02 -10.23
N LEU A 161 25.59 8.39 -8.99
CA LEU A 161 26.45 9.26 -8.17
C LEU A 161 27.78 8.58 -7.80
N GLU A 162 27.73 7.28 -7.47
CA GLU A 162 28.92 6.47 -7.21
C GLU A 162 29.80 6.37 -8.46
N GLU A 163 29.20 6.10 -9.62
CA GLU A 163 29.91 6.06 -10.91
C GLU A 163 30.57 7.41 -11.24
N CYS A 164 29.87 8.53 -11.03
CA CYS A 164 30.44 9.88 -11.21
C CYS A 164 31.58 10.18 -10.23
N SER A 165 31.45 9.76 -8.96
CA SER A 165 32.49 9.89 -7.94
C SER A 165 33.74 9.11 -8.34
N ILE A 166 33.59 7.85 -8.75
CA ILE A 166 34.69 7.00 -9.24
C ILE A 166 35.35 7.63 -10.47
N ALA A 167 34.57 8.10 -11.44
CA ALA A 167 35.10 8.78 -12.63
C ALA A 167 35.90 10.05 -12.26
N SER A 168 35.42 10.83 -11.28
CA SER A 168 36.10 12.06 -10.84
C SER A 168 37.47 11.76 -10.23
N ILE A 169 37.59 10.67 -9.46
CA ILE A 169 38.86 10.19 -8.91
C ILE A 169 39.78 9.73 -10.05
N LEU A 170 39.28 8.92 -10.99
CA LEU A 170 40.08 8.36 -12.08
C LEU A 170 40.63 9.41 -13.04
N VAL A 171 39.90 10.50 -13.28
CA VAL A 171 40.33 11.61 -14.14
C VAL A 171 41.18 12.64 -13.37
N GLY A 172 41.36 12.47 -12.05
CA GLY A 172 42.10 13.42 -11.22
C GLY A 172 41.38 14.76 -11.02
N LEU A 173 40.06 14.79 -11.21
CA LEU A 173 39.21 15.97 -11.02
C LEU A 173 38.52 15.99 -9.64
N SER A 174 38.99 15.17 -8.70
CA SER A 174 38.44 15.08 -7.34
C SER A 174 38.56 16.43 -6.63
N SER A 175 37.47 17.19 -6.62
CA SER A 175 37.33 18.40 -5.84
C SER A 175 36.69 18.00 -4.51
N GLY A 176 37.47 18.08 -3.42
CA GLY A 176 37.05 17.53 -2.12
C GLY A 176 35.71 18.03 -1.61
N GLU A 177 35.28 19.25 -1.99
CA GLU A 177 33.97 19.80 -1.62
C GLU A 177 32.80 19.08 -2.32
N ARG A 178 32.95 18.72 -3.60
CA ARG A 178 31.93 17.98 -4.35
C ARG A 178 31.81 16.56 -3.86
N ASP A 179 32.95 15.90 -3.64
CA ASP A 179 32.97 14.53 -3.13
C ASP A 179 32.34 14.45 -1.73
N ALA A 180 32.59 15.42 -0.87
CA ALA A 180 31.93 15.53 0.44
C ALA A 180 30.41 15.67 0.30
N THR A 181 29.94 16.46 -0.67
CA THR A 181 28.50 16.64 -0.94
C THR A 181 27.84 15.35 -1.44
N ILE A 182 28.49 14.64 -2.36
CA ILE A 182 28.02 13.34 -2.87
C ILE A 182 27.95 12.32 -1.73
N GLN A 183 28.98 12.22 -0.90
CA GLN A 183 29.03 11.32 0.25
C GLN A 183 27.93 11.64 1.28
N ALA A 184 27.67 12.92 1.54
CA ALA A 184 26.59 13.34 2.43
C ALA A 184 25.22 12.90 1.91
N LEU A 185 24.96 13.04 0.60
CA LEU A 185 23.71 12.60 -0.03
C LEU A 185 23.55 11.08 -0.03
N LEU A 186 24.62 10.32 -0.31
CA LEU A 186 24.58 8.86 -0.23
C LEU A 186 24.26 8.39 1.19
N LYS A 187 24.84 9.05 2.21
CA LYS A 187 24.54 8.78 3.62
C LYS A 187 23.09 9.12 3.98
N GLU A 188 22.58 10.29 3.57
CA GLU A 188 21.17 10.70 3.76
C GLU A 188 20.22 9.66 3.12
N ALA A 189 20.49 9.27 1.87
CA ALA A 189 19.66 8.33 1.13
C ALA A 189 19.71 6.89 1.71
N ASN A 190 20.83 6.47 2.30
CA ASN A 190 20.93 5.20 3.02
C ASN A 190 20.16 5.23 4.35
N SER A 191 20.12 6.36 5.05
CA SER A 191 19.32 6.52 6.25
C SER A 191 17.81 6.37 5.97
N ILE A 192 17.32 6.91 4.85
CA ILE A 192 15.91 6.82 4.46
C ILE A 192 15.54 5.39 4.05
N GLU A 193 16.41 4.68 3.33
CA GLU A 193 16.13 3.30 2.88
C GLU A 193 16.08 2.29 4.03
N ASN A 194 16.92 2.50 5.06
CA ASN A 194 16.94 1.67 6.26
C ASN A 194 15.75 1.91 7.21
N LYS A 195 14.97 2.98 7.01
CA LYS A 195 13.66 3.12 7.68
C LYS A 195 12.75 2.07 7.07
N ASP A 196 12.64 0.94 7.76
CA ASP A 196 12.02 -0.30 7.28
C ASP A 196 10.49 -0.15 7.15
N ILE A 197 10.02 0.67 6.20
CA ILE A 197 8.62 1.03 5.94
C ILE A 197 7.76 -0.23 5.72
N PHE A 198 8.36 -1.30 5.18
CA PHE A 198 7.69 -2.56 4.89
C PHE A 198 7.63 -3.54 6.06
N GLN A 199 8.46 -3.36 7.10
CA GLN A 199 8.44 -4.24 8.27
C GLN A 199 7.10 -4.15 9.02
N VAL A 200 6.41 -3.01 8.91
CA VAL A 200 5.08 -2.77 9.47
C VAL A 200 3.96 -3.48 8.68
N VAL A 201 4.17 -3.76 7.39
CA VAL A 201 3.12 -4.26 6.48
C VAL A 201 3.13 -5.79 6.36
N ALA A 202 4.30 -6.42 6.47
CA ALA A 202 4.46 -7.85 6.19
C ALA A 202 4.36 -8.77 7.43
N GLY A 203 4.36 -8.22 8.65
CA GLY A 203 4.39 -9.02 9.88
C GLY A 203 3.02 -9.44 10.40
N LYS A 204 2.70 -10.73 10.35
CA LYS A 204 1.41 -11.35 10.74
C LYS A 204 0.99 -11.14 12.21
N ARG A 205 1.78 -10.48 13.07
CA ARG A 205 1.38 -10.16 14.46
C ARG A 205 2.30 -9.20 15.22
N LYS A 206 3.04 -8.30 14.57
CA LYS A 206 3.66 -7.19 15.31
C LYS A 206 2.60 -6.11 15.46
N ARG A 207 1.99 -6.04 16.66
CA ARG A 207 1.14 -4.91 17.06
C ARG A 207 1.92 -3.66 16.69
N PHE A 208 1.34 -2.81 15.82
CA PHE A 208 1.90 -1.51 15.44
C PHE A 208 2.40 -0.81 16.71
N LEU A 209 3.70 -0.94 16.98
CA LEU A 209 4.37 -0.14 17.97
C LEU A 209 4.36 1.23 17.31
N SER A 210 3.42 2.07 17.74
CA SER A 210 3.44 3.48 17.43
C SER A 210 4.84 3.95 17.77
N ASP A 211 5.64 4.21 16.74
CA ASP A 211 6.98 4.75 16.90
C ASP A 211 6.80 6.20 17.37
N ALA A 212 6.49 6.34 18.66
CA ALA A 212 6.34 7.58 19.39
C ALA A 212 7.71 8.20 19.72
N SER A 213 8.78 7.70 19.11
CA SER A 213 10.16 8.09 19.39
C SER A 213 10.54 9.46 18.80
N LEU A 214 9.74 10.04 17.90
CA LEU A 214 10.06 11.35 17.29
C LEU A 214 9.22 12.53 17.83
N SER A 215 8.31 12.29 18.78
CA SER A 215 7.63 13.36 19.52
C SER A 215 7.60 13.03 21.01
N SER A 216 8.79 12.80 21.56
CA SER A 216 9.01 12.56 22.98
C SER A 216 8.82 13.86 23.77
N GLU A 217 7.57 14.22 24.09
CA GLU A 217 7.32 14.96 25.34
C GLU A 217 5.87 15.02 25.85
N ARG A 218 4.83 14.61 25.10
CA ARG A 218 3.47 14.60 25.67
C ARG A 218 2.67 13.39 25.23
N LEU A 219 2.05 12.76 26.22
CA LEU A 219 1.16 11.60 26.14
C LEU A 219 1.90 10.27 26.15
N THR A 220 2.44 9.93 27.32
CA THR A 220 2.40 8.53 27.74
C THR A 220 0.99 8.00 27.43
N PRO A 221 0.84 6.79 26.87
CA PRO A 221 -0.46 6.17 26.75
C PRO A 221 -0.88 5.81 28.18
N ALA A 222 -1.33 6.80 28.95
CA ALA A 222 -2.43 6.62 29.86
C ALA A 222 -3.47 5.88 29.03
N GLN A 223 -3.50 4.56 29.18
CA GLN A 223 -4.48 3.66 28.62
C GLN A 223 -5.79 4.41 28.69
N GLN A 224 -6.48 4.56 27.56
CA GLN A 224 -7.75 5.27 27.51
C GLN A 224 -8.69 4.56 28.47
N VAL A 225 -8.72 5.01 29.71
CA VAL A 225 -9.46 4.36 30.77
C VAL A 225 -10.90 4.73 30.51
N LEU A 226 -11.70 3.70 30.28
CA LEU A 226 -13.11 3.86 30.00
C LEU A 226 -13.83 4.02 31.33
N ASP A 227 -14.28 5.24 31.59
CA ASP A 227 -15.16 5.52 32.71
C ASP A 227 -16.58 5.07 32.33
N ILE A 228 -17.08 4.02 32.98
CA ILE A 228 -18.39 3.40 32.71
C ILE A 228 -19.27 3.60 33.92
N ASN A 229 -20.48 4.10 33.72
CA ASN A 229 -21.46 4.19 34.79
C ASN A 229 -22.20 2.84 34.97
N VAL A 230 -21.93 2.14 36.08
CA VAL A 230 -22.60 0.89 36.47
C VAL A 230 -23.44 1.17 37.72
N GLY A 231 -24.76 1.28 37.55
CA GLY A 231 -25.68 1.51 38.67
C GLY A 231 -25.48 2.85 39.40
N GLY A 232 -25.14 3.92 38.68
CA GLY A 232 -24.91 5.25 39.24
C GLY A 232 -23.46 5.49 39.70
N ARG A 233 -22.59 4.48 39.68
CA ARG A 233 -21.17 4.60 40.00
C ARG A 233 -20.33 4.56 38.73
N THR A 234 -19.53 5.60 38.52
CA THR A 234 -18.53 5.63 37.44
C THR A 234 -17.35 4.77 37.82
N VAL A 235 -17.19 3.65 37.11
CA VAL A 235 -16.14 2.67 37.30
C VAL A 235 -15.16 2.76 36.14
N ARG A 236 -13.89 2.88 36.47
CA ARG A 236 -12.81 3.07 35.52
C ARG A 236 -12.29 1.72 35.03
N VAL A 237 -12.49 1.42 33.75
CA VAL A 237 -12.13 0.13 33.12
C VAL A 237 -10.97 0.32 32.17
N GLY A 238 -9.93 -0.50 32.32
CA GLY A 238 -8.81 -0.55 31.37
C GLY A 238 -7.46 -0.06 31.91
N GLY A 239 -7.35 0.22 33.21
CA GLY A 239 -6.08 0.49 33.90
C GLY A 239 -6.11 -0.15 35.29
N GLY A 240 -5.62 -1.38 35.43
CA GLY A 240 -5.59 -2.10 36.71
C GLY A 240 -5.94 -3.60 36.59
N ARG A 241 -6.25 -4.23 37.74
CA ARG A 241 -6.70 -5.64 37.86
C ARG A 241 -8.17 -5.86 37.45
N SER A 242 -8.86 -4.80 37.01
CA SER A 242 -10.27 -4.90 36.63
C SER A 242 -10.44 -5.69 35.32
N GLN A 243 -11.29 -6.72 35.35
CA GLN A 243 -11.54 -7.61 34.22
C GLN A 243 -13.04 -7.77 33.99
N ILE A 244 -13.45 -7.65 32.72
CA ILE A 244 -14.83 -7.90 32.28
C ILE A 244 -14.86 -9.20 31.49
N ASN A 245 -15.69 -10.16 31.92
CA ASN A 245 -16.06 -11.30 31.11
C ASN A 245 -17.18 -10.90 30.15
N TRP A 246 -16.83 -10.62 28.90
CA TRP A 246 -17.78 -10.18 27.87
C TRP A 246 -18.88 -11.20 27.53
N LYS A 247 -18.73 -12.47 27.93
CA LYS A 247 -19.74 -13.52 27.70
C LYS A 247 -20.74 -13.59 28.85
N SER A 248 -20.26 -13.64 30.09
CA SER A 248 -21.13 -13.78 31.28
C SER A 248 -21.59 -12.45 31.86
N GLY A 249 -20.91 -11.33 31.58
CA GLY A 249 -21.17 -10.05 32.24
C GLY A 249 -20.61 -9.95 33.66
N LEU A 250 -19.76 -10.90 34.08
CA LEU A 250 -19.05 -10.79 35.35
C LEU A 250 -17.96 -9.74 35.25
N TYR A 251 -18.01 -8.77 36.15
CA TYR A 251 -17.06 -7.69 36.27
C TYR A 251 -16.34 -7.77 37.61
N VAL A 252 -15.00 -7.77 37.59
CA VAL A 252 -14.18 -7.81 38.82
C VAL A 252 -13.61 -6.42 39.07
N ASN A 253 -13.92 -5.84 40.22
CA ASN A 253 -13.37 -4.55 40.66
C ASN A 253 -11.90 -4.64 41.07
N GLU A 254 -11.27 -3.49 41.31
CA GLU A 254 -9.90 -3.40 41.81
C GLU A 254 -9.72 -4.11 43.18
N ASP A 255 -10.77 -4.11 44.01
CA ASP A 255 -10.83 -4.83 45.29
C ASP A 255 -11.03 -6.35 45.15
N GLY A 256 -11.15 -6.86 43.91
CA GLY A 256 -11.43 -8.27 43.64
C GLY A 256 -12.90 -8.68 43.79
N ILE A 257 -13.79 -7.76 44.16
CA ILE A 257 -15.23 -8.02 44.29
C ILE A 257 -15.82 -8.25 42.90
N GLN A 258 -16.53 -9.36 42.73
CA GLN A 258 -17.23 -9.70 41.50
C GLN A 258 -18.65 -9.12 41.51
N LEU A 259 -19.01 -8.40 40.46
CA LEU A 259 -20.34 -7.85 40.22
C LEU A 259 -20.90 -8.42 38.93
N GLN A 260 -22.13 -8.93 38.98
CA GLN A 260 -22.86 -9.38 37.80
C GLN A 260 -23.53 -8.17 37.15
N LEU A 261 -23.11 -7.84 35.93
CA LEU A 261 -23.72 -6.74 35.16
C LEU A 261 -25.10 -7.16 34.66
N THR A 262 -26.02 -6.20 34.59
CA THR A 262 -27.31 -6.41 33.92
C THR A 262 -27.11 -6.59 32.41
N HIS A 263 -28.08 -7.20 31.73
CA HIS A 263 -28.00 -7.42 30.29
C HIS A 263 -27.81 -6.11 29.51
N ASP A 264 -28.57 -5.07 29.85
CA ASP A 264 -28.50 -3.77 29.21
C ASP A 264 -27.15 -3.07 29.46
N GLN A 265 -26.62 -3.17 30.69
CA GLN A 265 -25.29 -2.65 31.01
C GLN A 265 -24.20 -3.35 30.18
N LEU A 266 -24.27 -4.68 30.07
CA LEU A 266 -23.33 -5.47 29.28
C LEU A 266 -23.42 -5.11 27.78
N GLU A 267 -24.61 -4.89 27.26
CA GLU A 267 -24.81 -4.51 25.86
C GLU A 267 -24.31 -3.09 25.57
N CYS A 268 -24.58 -2.12 26.47
CA CYS A 268 -24.00 -0.78 26.42
C CYS A 268 -22.46 -0.83 26.38
N LEU A 269 -21.86 -1.66 27.24
CA LEU A 269 -20.41 -1.86 27.29
C LEU A 269 -19.86 -2.47 25.99
N ARG A 270 -20.54 -3.45 25.41
CA ARG A 270 -20.14 -4.05 24.14
C ARG A 270 -20.18 -3.02 23.01
N ARG A 271 -21.23 -2.19 22.96
CA ARG A 271 -21.37 -1.10 21.97
C ARG A 271 -20.24 -0.09 22.12
N GLU A 272 -19.94 0.37 23.32
CA GLU A 272 -18.87 1.35 23.53
C GLU A 272 -17.49 0.78 23.22
N ARG A 273 -17.20 -0.47 23.65
CA ARG A 273 -15.96 -1.16 23.26
C ARG A 273 -15.84 -1.28 21.74
N ASN A 274 -16.92 -1.65 21.05
CA ASN A 274 -16.92 -1.77 19.59
C ASN A 274 -16.72 -0.40 18.91
N ARG A 275 -17.32 0.67 19.44
CA ARG A 275 -17.11 2.05 19.00
C ARG A 275 -15.64 2.45 19.15
N MET A 276 -15.04 2.20 20.32
CA MET A 276 -13.64 2.47 20.59
C MET A 276 -12.71 1.67 19.69
N HIS A 277 -12.95 0.37 19.50
CA HIS A 277 -12.16 -0.46 18.59
C HIS A 277 -12.26 0.04 17.13
N ALA A 278 -13.45 0.45 16.69
CA ALA A 278 -13.65 1.04 15.38
C ALA A 278 -12.87 2.36 15.24
N LYS A 279 -12.92 3.23 16.25
CA LYS A 279 -12.15 4.48 16.31
C LYS A 279 -10.64 4.21 16.22
N MET A 280 -10.09 3.42 17.13
CA MET A 280 -8.65 3.07 17.13
C MET A 280 -8.20 2.43 15.81
N THR A 281 -9.04 1.63 15.17
CA THR A 281 -8.71 1.02 13.87
C THR A 281 -8.73 2.04 12.74
N ARG A 282 -9.62 3.04 12.77
CA ARG A 282 -9.62 4.16 11.83
C ARG A 282 -8.38 5.03 12.02
N ASP A 283 -8.03 5.35 13.27
CA ASP A 283 -6.88 6.19 13.60
C ASP A 283 -5.56 5.53 13.20
N ARG A 284 -5.37 4.24 13.53
CA ARG A 284 -4.20 3.47 13.07
C ARG A 284 -4.05 3.48 11.55
N LYS A 285 -5.16 3.32 10.81
CA LYS A 285 -5.14 3.39 9.33
C LYS A 285 -4.83 4.80 8.83
N LYS A 286 -5.39 5.84 9.47
CA LYS A 286 -5.11 7.24 9.12
C LYS A 286 -3.64 7.56 9.31
N ASN A 287 -3.08 7.20 10.46
CA ASN A 287 -1.65 7.40 10.76
C ASN A 287 -0.76 6.62 9.79
N PHE A 288 -1.12 5.38 9.47
CA PHE A 288 -0.37 4.58 8.50
C PHE A 288 -0.37 5.20 7.10
N ILE A 289 -1.51 5.72 6.63
CA ILE A 289 -1.58 6.43 5.33
C ILE A 289 -0.75 7.71 5.38
N ALA A 290 -0.86 8.50 6.45
CA ALA A 290 -0.08 9.73 6.63
C ALA A 290 1.43 9.44 6.63
N TYR A 291 1.85 8.37 7.30
CA TYR A 291 3.23 7.90 7.30
C TYR A 291 3.73 7.56 5.89
N ILE A 292 2.97 6.76 5.11
CA ILE A 292 3.35 6.45 3.72
C ILE A 292 3.45 7.74 2.87
N GLN A 293 2.52 8.68 3.04
CA GLN A 293 2.56 9.96 2.33
C GLN A 293 3.81 10.78 2.68
N GLN A 294 4.18 10.83 3.95
CA GLN A 294 5.42 11.46 4.40
C GLN A 294 6.65 10.79 3.78
N THR A 295 6.71 9.45 3.80
CA THR A 295 7.78 8.69 3.14
C THR A 295 7.90 9.03 1.65
N ILE A 296 6.77 9.14 0.93
CA ILE A 296 6.77 9.53 -0.48
C ILE A 296 7.40 10.92 -0.64
N GLN A 297 7.03 11.89 0.21
CA GLN A 297 7.58 13.25 0.16
C GLN A 297 9.09 13.25 0.45
N GLU A 298 9.54 12.51 1.46
CA GLU A 298 10.97 12.37 1.80
C GLU A 298 11.77 11.77 0.62
N LEU A 299 11.26 10.71 0.00
CA LEU A 299 11.89 10.07 -1.16
C LEU A 299 11.90 10.98 -2.39
N GLU A 300 10.80 11.67 -2.69
CA GLU A 300 10.72 12.62 -3.82
C GLU A 300 11.73 13.77 -3.66
N LEU A 301 11.84 14.31 -2.44
CA LEU A 301 12.79 15.38 -2.12
C LEU A 301 14.24 14.88 -2.24
N SER A 302 14.54 13.71 -1.68
CA SER A 302 15.87 13.10 -1.78
C SER A 302 16.27 12.80 -3.24
N ASN A 303 15.37 12.19 -4.03
CA ASN A 303 15.59 11.94 -5.45
C ASN A 303 15.80 13.23 -6.24
N ARG A 304 15.05 14.30 -5.93
CA ARG A 304 15.23 15.61 -6.55
C ARG A 304 16.61 16.20 -6.26
N LYS A 305 17.09 16.12 -5.01
CA LYS A 305 18.45 16.56 -4.63
C LYS A 305 19.53 15.80 -5.41
N MET A 306 19.45 14.47 -5.45
CA MET A 306 20.43 13.64 -6.17
C MET A 306 20.47 13.97 -7.68
N LYS A 307 19.29 14.16 -8.30
CA LYS A 307 19.20 14.60 -9.70
C LYS A 307 19.85 15.98 -9.93
N ALA A 308 19.63 16.92 -9.02
CA ALA A 308 20.22 18.25 -9.12
C ALA A 308 21.75 18.19 -9.05
N VAL A 309 22.31 17.38 -8.14
CA VAL A 309 23.77 17.18 -8.05
C VAL A 309 24.32 16.48 -9.29
N LEU A 310 23.65 15.44 -9.80
CA LEU A 310 24.06 14.80 -11.05
C LEU A 310 24.07 15.79 -12.22
N ALA A 311 23.06 16.66 -12.31
CA ALA A 311 23.00 17.69 -13.34
C ALA A 311 24.16 18.70 -13.22
N ASP A 312 24.51 19.12 -12.00
CA ASP A 312 25.65 20.01 -11.74
C ASP A 312 27.00 19.35 -12.10
N VAL A 313 27.19 18.08 -11.72
CA VAL A 313 28.37 17.28 -12.09
C VAL A 313 28.51 17.20 -13.62
N VAL A 314 27.42 16.85 -14.32
CA VAL A 314 27.42 16.81 -15.80
C VAL A 314 27.77 18.19 -16.37
N HIS A 315 27.16 19.26 -15.88
CA HIS A 315 27.39 20.60 -16.40
C HIS A 315 28.85 21.07 -16.18
N THR A 316 29.43 20.78 -15.02
CA THR A 316 30.81 21.16 -14.70
C THR A 316 31.85 20.40 -15.53
N HIS A 317 31.66 19.10 -15.78
CA HIS A 317 32.57 18.31 -16.62
C HIS A 317 32.52 18.74 -18.09
N PHE A 318 31.35 19.01 -18.66
CA PHE A 318 31.25 19.43 -20.06
C PHE A 318 31.71 20.87 -20.28
N LYS A 319 31.44 21.79 -19.34
CA LYS A 319 31.83 23.20 -19.48
C LYS A 319 33.34 23.41 -19.42
N ALA A 320 34.07 22.64 -18.62
CA ALA A 320 35.54 22.71 -18.57
C ALA A 320 36.23 22.25 -19.87
N SER A 321 35.52 21.47 -20.71
CA SER A 321 36.06 20.94 -21.96
C SER A 321 35.89 21.88 -23.15
N SER A 322 35.17 23.01 -23.03
CA SER A 322 35.17 24.00 -24.11
C SER A 322 36.56 24.65 -24.16
N PRO A 323 37.34 24.43 -25.24
CA PRO A 323 38.67 25.02 -25.33
C PRO A 323 38.53 26.54 -25.16
N PRO A 324 39.40 27.20 -24.38
CA PRO A 324 39.41 28.65 -24.31
C PRO A 324 39.52 29.11 -25.75
N SER A 325 38.49 29.81 -26.24
CA SER A 325 38.42 30.29 -27.61
C SER A 325 39.67 31.11 -27.85
N ALA A 326 40.66 30.49 -28.47
CA ALA A 326 41.91 31.11 -28.80
C ALA A 326 41.55 32.19 -29.81
N SER A 327 41.59 33.44 -29.34
CA SER A 327 41.83 34.63 -30.14
C SER A 327 42.80 34.24 -31.26
N THR A 328 42.22 34.00 -32.43
CA THR A 328 42.92 33.64 -33.64
C THR A 328 43.79 34.82 -34.03
N THR A 329 45.08 34.77 -33.70
CA THR A 329 46.08 35.35 -34.58
C THR A 329 46.28 34.36 -35.74
N PRO A 330 46.07 34.78 -36.99
CA PRO A 330 46.18 33.91 -38.14
C PRO A 330 47.67 33.70 -38.45
N ILE A 331 48.25 32.58 -38.04
CA ILE A 331 49.51 32.12 -38.62
C ILE A 331 49.17 31.05 -39.63
N GLY A 332 49.19 31.46 -40.89
CA GLY A 332 49.01 30.59 -42.05
C GLY A 332 50.15 29.59 -42.13
N VAL A 333 49.82 28.32 -41.94
CA VAL A 333 50.64 27.22 -42.45
C VAL A 333 49.71 26.30 -43.21
N THR A 334 49.91 26.30 -44.52
CA THR A 334 49.29 25.46 -45.54
C THR A 334 49.69 23.99 -45.35
N PRO A 335 48.75 23.06 -45.12
CA PRO A 335 49.03 21.64 -45.27
C PRO A 335 48.88 21.23 -46.75
N SER A 336 49.99 20.73 -47.28
CA SER A 336 50.14 20.07 -48.57
C SER A 336 49.35 18.75 -48.63
N ALA A 337 49.01 18.37 -49.86
CA ALA A 337 47.96 17.44 -50.25
C ALA A 337 48.18 15.94 -49.94
N SER A 338 47.01 15.25 -49.80
CA SER A 338 46.69 13.88 -50.27
C SER A 338 47.27 12.65 -49.53
N PRO A 339 46.68 11.42 -49.67
CA PRO A 339 45.70 10.98 -50.67
C PRO A 339 44.42 10.28 -50.17
N ALA A 340 43.46 10.22 -51.10
CA ALA A 340 42.16 9.57 -51.02
C ALA A 340 42.22 8.04 -51.18
N ILE A 341 41.46 7.32 -50.35
CA ILE A 341 40.98 5.94 -50.54
C ILE A 341 39.61 5.93 -49.83
N GLY A 342 38.45 5.98 -50.50
CA GLY A 342 37.85 4.98 -51.37
C GLY A 342 36.58 4.41 -50.68
N PRO A 343 35.35 4.53 -51.24
CA PRO A 343 34.13 4.12 -50.56
C PRO A 343 33.82 2.63 -50.79
N LYS A 344 33.55 1.87 -49.73
CA LYS A 344 32.94 0.54 -49.82
C LYS A 344 31.49 0.57 -49.35
N THR A 345 30.62 0.48 -50.34
CA THR A 345 29.23 0.01 -50.30
C THR A 345 29.11 -1.38 -49.68
N THR A 346 28.18 -1.56 -48.73
CA THR A 346 27.37 -2.77 -48.38
C THR A 346 26.85 -2.53 -46.95
N ALA A 347 25.61 -2.75 -46.53
CA ALA A 347 24.42 -3.35 -47.12
C ALA A 347 23.20 -2.76 -46.38
N ALA A 348 22.09 -2.63 -47.10
CA ALA A 348 20.81 -2.20 -46.57
C ALA A 348 20.28 -3.21 -45.53
N VAL A 349 20.22 -2.80 -44.27
CA VAL A 349 19.49 -3.52 -43.22
C VAL A 349 18.01 -3.17 -43.36
N LYS A 350 17.24 -4.15 -43.84
CA LYS A 350 15.79 -4.13 -44.00
C LYS A 350 15.13 -4.05 -42.62
N VAL A 351 14.63 -2.87 -42.27
CA VAL A 351 13.81 -2.63 -41.06
C VAL A 351 12.47 -3.38 -41.22
N PRO A 352 12.04 -4.20 -40.24
CA PRO A 352 10.73 -4.84 -40.26
C PRO A 352 9.60 -3.81 -40.11
N PRO A 353 8.46 -3.97 -40.81
CA PRO A 353 7.34 -3.06 -40.70
C PRO A 353 6.70 -3.10 -39.31
N LEU A 354 6.31 -1.92 -38.82
CA LEU A 354 5.58 -1.70 -37.58
C LEU A 354 4.34 -2.61 -37.51
N ALA A 355 4.13 -3.18 -36.33
CA ALA A 355 2.92 -3.91 -35.96
C ALA A 355 1.67 -3.03 -36.10
N PRO A 356 0.53 -3.61 -36.52
CA PRO A 356 -0.73 -2.89 -36.64
C PRO A 356 -1.28 -2.50 -35.26
N SER A 357 -1.86 -1.30 -35.23
CA SER A 357 -2.59 -0.68 -34.13
C SER A 357 -3.59 -1.63 -33.46
N LEU A 358 -3.56 -1.65 -32.13
CA LEU A 358 -4.58 -2.27 -31.27
C LEU A 358 -5.98 -1.72 -31.58
N PRO A 359 -7.01 -2.58 -31.67
CA PRO A 359 -8.39 -2.14 -31.84
C PRO A 359 -8.86 -1.38 -30.59
N SER A 360 -9.50 -0.23 -30.83
CA SER A 360 -10.22 0.55 -29.83
C SER A 360 -11.31 -0.28 -29.14
N PRO A 361 -11.55 -0.09 -27.83
CA PRO A 361 -12.62 -0.78 -27.13
C PRO A 361 -13.98 -0.33 -27.68
N PRO A 362 -14.95 -1.25 -27.83
CA PRO A 362 -16.27 -0.89 -28.33
C PRO A 362 -16.97 0.04 -27.34
N THR A 363 -17.37 1.21 -27.85
CA THR A 363 -18.40 2.05 -27.25
C THR A 363 -19.65 1.22 -27.04
N ARG A 364 -20.03 0.98 -25.78
CA ARG A 364 -21.34 0.44 -25.41
C ARG A 364 -22.43 1.41 -25.87
N SER A 365 -22.94 1.19 -27.08
CA SER A 365 -24.26 1.67 -27.46
C SER A 365 -25.29 0.91 -26.62
N ARG A 366 -26.11 1.69 -25.94
CA ARG A 366 -27.26 1.25 -25.15
C ARG A 366 -28.34 0.85 -26.16
N ALA A 367 -28.33 -0.41 -26.57
CA ALA A 367 -29.40 -0.99 -27.36
C ALA A 367 -30.38 -1.70 -26.43
N ASP A 368 -31.65 -1.32 -26.58
CA ASP A 368 -32.82 -1.98 -26.02
C ASP A 368 -32.81 -3.47 -26.39
N GLY A 369 -33.01 -4.31 -25.38
CA GLY A 369 -33.13 -5.75 -25.51
C GLY A 369 -34.47 -6.22 -24.94
N PRO A 370 -35.19 -7.13 -25.62
CA PRO A 370 -36.59 -7.44 -25.38
C PRO A 370 -36.81 -8.37 -24.19
N ALA A 371 -38.06 -8.37 -23.72
CA ALA A 371 -38.61 -9.20 -22.66
C ALA A 371 -38.20 -10.69 -22.80
N MET A 372 -37.47 -11.19 -21.82
CA MET A 372 -37.24 -12.61 -21.60
C MET A 372 -38.24 -13.09 -20.54
N THR A 373 -39.16 -13.93 -20.99
CA THR A 373 -40.03 -14.81 -20.22
C THR A 373 -39.24 -15.61 -19.20
N VAL A 374 -39.66 -15.54 -17.94
CA VAL A 374 -39.06 -16.24 -16.81
C VAL A 374 -39.67 -17.64 -16.75
N GLU A 375 -38.94 -18.67 -17.19
CA GLU A 375 -39.28 -20.05 -16.86
C GLU A 375 -38.97 -20.32 -15.39
N LEU A 376 -40.00 -20.71 -14.65
CA LEU A 376 -39.96 -21.18 -13.27
C LEU A 376 -39.20 -22.52 -13.20
N LEU A 377 -37.90 -22.46 -12.95
CA LEU A 377 -37.15 -23.60 -12.44
C LEU A 377 -37.48 -23.81 -10.96
N SER A 378 -38.20 -24.90 -10.70
CA SER A 378 -38.54 -25.43 -9.39
C SER A 378 -37.27 -25.69 -8.57
N VAL A 379 -37.06 -24.87 -7.54
CA VAL A 379 -35.95 -25.01 -6.58
C VAL A 379 -36.41 -25.96 -5.48
N SER A 380 -35.78 -27.14 -5.42
CA SER A 380 -35.93 -28.10 -4.32
C SER A 380 -35.52 -27.46 -2.98
N PRO A 381 -36.32 -27.61 -1.90
CA PRO A 381 -35.99 -27.03 -0.60
C PRO A 381 -34.75 -27.67 0.02
N PRO A 382 -33.90 -26.90 0.73
CA PRO A 382 -32.73 -27.44 1.42
C PRO A 382 -33.14 -28.27 2.65
N PRO A 383 -32.33 -29.28 3.05
CA PRO A 383 -32.66 -30.16 4.16
C PRO A 383 -32.64 -29.41 5.51
N VAL A 384 -33.70 -29.64 6.27
CA VAL A 384 -33.89 -29.14 7.64
C VAL A 384 -32.83 -29.78 8.55
N LEU A 385 -31.87 -28.98 9.00
CA LEU A 385 -30.95 -29.37 10.07
C LEU A 385 -31.72 -29.41 11.39
N LYS A 386 -31.99 -30.63 11.88
CA LYS A 386 -32.54 -30.89 13.20
C LYS A 386 -31.52 -30.46 14.26
N ASN A 387 -31.78 -29.34 14.94
CA ASN A 387 -31.05 -28.95 16.13
C ASN A 387 -31.40 -29.93 17.25
N VAL A 388 -30.49 -30.85 17.54
CA VAL A 388 -30.58 -31.76 18.68
C VAL A 388 -30.22 -30.97 19.95
N CYS A 389 -31.23 -30.45 20.65
CA CYS A 389 -31.08 -29.94 22.01
C CYS A 389 -30.75 -31.10 22.95
N HIS A 390 -29.49 -31.20 23.40
CA HIS A 390 -29.13 -32.05 24.53
C HIS A 390 -29.58 -31.35 25.82
N GLY A 391 -30.59 -31.92 26.48
CA GLY A 391 -31.03 -31.51 27.80
C GLY A 391 -29.96 -31.78 28.84
N PHE A 392 -29.52 -30.75 29.55
CA PHE A 392 -28.79 -30.88 30.80
C PHE A 392 -29.81 -31.15 31.91
N SER A 393 -29.79 -32.37 32.44
CA SER A 393 -30.55 -32.73 33.64
C SER A 393 -29.74 -32.32 34.87
N LEU A 394 -30.27 -31.36 35.64
CA LEU A 394 -29.73 -30.99 36.95
C LEU A 394 -30.25 -32.01 37.97
N LYS A 395 -29.36 -32.81 38.57
CA LYS A 395 -29.67 -33.55 39.81
C LYS A 395 -29.52 -32.57 40.98
N ILE A 396 -30.61 -32.42 41.73
CA ILE A 396 -30.65 -31.77 43.05
C ILE A 396 -30.06 -32.72 44.08
#